data_AF-A0A1I7ZHS5-F1
#
_entry.id   AF-A0A1I7ZHS5-F1
#
_cell.length_a   1.000
_cell.length_b   1.000
_cell.length_c   1.000
_cell.angle_alpha   90.00
_cell.angle_beta   90.00
_cell.angle_gamma   90.00
#
_symmetry.space_group_name_H-M   'P 1'
#
loop_
_entity.id
_entity.type
_entity.pdbx_description
1 polymer ?
#
loop_
_entity_poly.entity_id
_entity_poly.type
_entity_poly.pdbx_seq_one_letter_code
_entity_poly.pdbx_strand_id
1 'polypeptide(L)'
;LNVNHDGTEVAAGVPAYYGPLQNVPTLSRNDRILCISIGDVDFAGLPDKMPLESSLRGRTEDIQTGYSGEKCAEFIERQIACGDLRYLCLLSSAKDWPESIKASLMSFLKSPNFANLDLTMVDGLTVDLDMLICIVERFFRGDLRESTERFHTFLSGKPAEGEMKDLHRAMVSGGTLPLFVDLPEQPKIERNAIFWTRPGPYRLYVEFNQIGYVEIWQE
;
A
#
# COMPACT_ATOMS: atom_id res chain seq x y z
N LEU A 1 -19.78 16.59 5.84
CA LEU A 1 -20.22 16.55 4.43
C LEU A 1 -21.71 16.79 4.31
N ASN A 2 -22.11 17.75 3.48
CA ASN A 2 -23.47 17.83 2.93
C ASN A 2 -23.46 17.11 1.59
N VAL A 3 -24.24 16.05 1.48
CA VAL A 3 -24.58 15.47 0.18
C VAL A 3 -25.77 16.29 -0.32
N ASN A 4 -25.80 16.69 -1.59
CA ASN A 4 -27.02 17.29 -2.14
C ASN A 4 -28.17 16.27 -2.06
N HIS A 5 -29.42 16.72 -2.17
CA HIS A 5 -30.60 15.85 -2.12
C HIS A 5 -30.60 14.74 -3.19
N ASP A 6 -29.76 14.88 -4.21
CA ASP A 6 -29.71 14.01 -5.39
C ASP A 6 -28.56 12.99 -5.36
N GLY A 7 -27.73 12.99 -4.31
CA GLY A 7 -26.65 12.00 -4.13
C GLY A 7 -25.48 12.10 -5.11
N THR A 8 -25.37 13.21 -5.86
CA THR A 8 -24.43 13.36 -6.99
C THR A 8 -23.19 14.20 -6.66
N GLU A 9 -23.21 14.95 -5.57
CA GLU A 9 -22.13 15.84 -5.17
C GLU A 9 -21.44 15.36 -3.89
N VAL A 10 -20.12 15.24 -3.97
CA VAL A 10 -19.24 14.86 -2.86
C VAL A 10 -18.31 16.01 -2.57
N ALA A 11 -18.30 16.52 -1.34
CA ALA A 11 -17.18 17.31 -0.86
C ALA A 11 -15.97 16.37 -0.68
N ALA A 12 -15.18 16.19 -1.74
CA ALA A 12 -13.89 15.53 -1.64
C ALA A 12 -12.93 16.48 -0.91
N GLY A 13 -12.55 16.16 0.31
CA GLY A 13 -11.56 16.94 1.03
C GLY A 13 -10.16 16.49 0.65
N VAL A 14 -9.35 17.37 0.07
CA VAL A 14 -7.90 17.15 0.01
C VAL A 14 -7.35 17.48 1.40
N PRO A 15 -6.62 16.59 2.08
CA PRO A 15 -5.95 16.95 3.31
C PRO A 15 -4.89 18.00 2.99
N ALA A 16 -5.21 19.27 3.23
CA ALA A 16 -4.18 20.29 3.35
C ALA A 16 -3.45 19.98 4.66
N TYR A 17 -2.14 19.73 4.60
CA TYR A 17 -1.30 19.36 5.74
C TYR A 17 -1.45 20.26 6.99
N TYR A 18 -2.12 21.43 6.90
CA TYR A 18 -2.48 22.30 8.03
C TYR A 18 -3.78 23.13 7.84
N GLY A 19 -4.86 22.63 7.22
CA GLY A 19 -6.06 23.46 7.00
C GLY A 19 -7.42 22.75 6.93
N PRO A 20 -8.54 23.45 7.23
CA PRO A 20 -9.88 22.89 7.13
C PRO A 20 -10.26 22.61 5.67
N LEU A 21 -11.08 21.59 5.48
CA LEU A 21 -11.51 21.07 4.19
C LEU A 21 -12.27 22.14 3.40
N GLN A 22 -11.90 22.33 2.13
CA GLN A 22 -12.69 23.11 1.18
C GLN A 22 -13.68 22.20 0.45
N ASN A 23 -14.89 22.68 0.20
CA ASN A 23 -15.85 21.99 -0.66
C ASN A 23 -15.31 21.96 -2.10
N VAL A 24 -15.19 20.77 -2.67
CA VAL A 24 -14.85 20.62 -4.10
C VAL A 24 -16.15 20.69 -4.91
N PRO A 25 -16.18 21.45 -6.03
CA PRO A 25 -17.33 21.49 -6.93
C PRO A 25 -17.62 20.11 -7.55
N THR A 26 -18.83 19.94 -8.05
CA THR A 26 -19.43 18.75 -8.67
C THR A 26 -18.40 17.93 -9.49
N LEU A 27 -18.09 16.71 -9.05
CA LEU A 27 -17.25 15.78 -9.82
C LEU A 27 -18.04 15.25 -11.02
N SER A 28 -17.49 15.42 -12.23
CA SER A 28 -18.00 14.80 -13.45
C SER A 28 -17.60 13.32 -13.51
N ARG A 29 -18.36 12.51 -14.28
CA ARG A 29 -18.04 11.09 -14.51
C ARG A 29 -16.63 10.86 -15.08
N ASN A 30 -16.04 11.88 -15.71
CA ASN A 30 -14.73 11.79 -16.36
C ASN A 30 -13.60 12.37 -15.50
N ASP A 31 -13.92 12.88 -14.31
CA ASP A 31 -12.91 13.50 -13.46
C ASP A 31 -12.01 12.42 -12.86
N ARG A 32 -10.72 12.71 -12.83
CA ARG A 32 -9.71 11.88 -12.18
C ARG A 32 -9.70 12.22 -10.70
N ILE A 33 -9.95 11.22 -9.86
CA ILE A 33 -9.88 11.39 -8.42
C ILE A 33 -8.47 11.00 -8.02
N LEU A 34 -7.66 11.98 -7.63
CA LEU A 34 -6.27 11.74 -7.30
C LEU A 34 -6.15 10.94 -5.99
N CYS A 35 -6.96 11.29 -4.99
CA CYS A 35 -6.87 10.70 -3.66
C CYS A 35 -8.27 10.49 -3.06
N ILE A 36 -8.45 9.33 -2.42
CA ILE A 36 -9.64 8.99 -1.62
C ILE A 36 -9.19 8.60 -0.22
N SER A 37 -9.68 9.32 0.78
CA SER A 37 -9.51 9.00 2.21
C SER A 37 -10.85 8.56 2.82
N ILE A 38 -10.97 7.31 3.26
CA ILE A 38 -12.21 6.73 3.84
C ILE A 38 -11.90 6.15 5.22
N GLY A 39 -12.78 6.35 6.22
CA GLY A 39 -12.62 5.69 7.53
C GLY A 39 -11.71 6.40 8.52
N ASP A 40 -11.35 7.66 8.26
CA ASP A 40 -11.06 8.59 9.35
C ASP A 40 -12.32 8.69 10.25
N VAL A 41 -12.11 8.78 11.58
CA VAL A 41 -13.16 8.81 12.60
C VAL A 41 -14.21 9.89 12.29
N ASP A 42 -13.80 10.97 11.66
CA ASP A 42 -14.67 12.07 11.24
C ASP A 42 -15.62 11.69 10.07
N PHE A 43 -15.42 10.52 9.44
CA PHE A 43 -16.08 10.10 8.20
C PHE A 43 -16.63 8.67 8.24
N ALA A 44 -16.82 8.06 9.42
CA ALA A 44 -17.33 6.69 9.57
C ALA A 44 -18.68 6.43 8.88
N GLY A 45 -19.50 7.46 8.65
CA GLY A 45 -20.79 7.36 7.95
C GLY A 45 -20.74 7.65 6.43
N LEU A 46 -19.54 7.83 5.85
CA LEU A 46 -19.39 8.10 4.41
C LEU A 46 -19.87 6.94 3.52
N PRO A 47 -19.60 5.66 3.84
CA PRO A 47 -20.06 4.53 3.01
C PRO A 47 -21.58 4.44 2.90
N ASP A 48 -22.31 4.84 3.94
CA ASP A 48 -23.78 4.84 3.96
C ASP A 48 -24.38 6.00 3.16
N LYS A 49 -23.64 7.12 3.09
CA LYS A 49 -24.04 8.33 2.37
C LYS A 49 -23.63 8.34 0.90
N MET A 50 -22.66 7.49 0.54
CA MET A 50 -22.17 7.32 -0.83
C MET A 50 -22.04 5.84 -1.17
N PRO A 51 -22.98 5.28 -1.95
CA PRO A 51 -22.78 3.96 -2.51
C PRO A 51 -21.58 3.99 -3.45
N LEU A 52 -20.42 3.56 -2.93
CA LEU A 52 -19.11 3.44 -3.60
C LEU A 52 -19.21 2.81 -4.99
N GLU A 53 -20.21 1.96 -5.21
CA GLU A 53 -20.47 1.22 -6.44
C GLU A 53 -20.97 2.07 -7.61
N SER A 54 -21.56 3.25 -7.37
CA SER A 54 -22.28 4.01 -8.42
C SER A 54 -21.64 5.35 -8.79
N SER A 55 -20.99 6.04 -7.84
CA SER A 55 -20.49 7.40 -8.03
C SER A 55 -18.98 7.48 -8.30
N LEU A 56 -18.19 6.48 -7.88
CA LEU A 56 -16.73 6.47 -8.02
C LEU A 56 -16.29 5.45 -9.09
N ARG A 57 -16.74 5.67 -10.34
CA ARG A 57 -16.16 4.96 -11.51
C ARG A 57 -14.86 5.61 -12.01
N GLY A 58 -14.46 6.72 -11.39
CA GLY A 58 -13.18 7.37 -11.64
C GLY A 58 -12.03 6.44 -11.27
N ARG A 59 -10.93 6.57 -12.01
CA ARG A 59 -9.68 5.89 -11.68
C ARG A 59 -9.02 6.63 -10.53
N THR A 60 -8.60 5.90 -9.51
CA THR A 60 -7.93 6.47 -8.34
C THR A 60 -6.47 6.04 -8.31
N GLU A 61 -5.56 7.00 -8.18
CA GLU A 61 -4.13 6.72 -8.03
C GLU A 61 -3.78 6.42 -6.56
N ASP A 62 -4.45 7.08 -5.61
CA ASP A 62 -4.12 7.00 -4.19
C ASP A 62 -5.36 6.67 -3.34
N ILE A 63 -5.29 5.58 -2.56
CA ILE A 63 -6.33 5.19 -1.62
C ILE A 63 -5.73 5.10 -0.22
N GLN A 64 -6.38 5.78 0.72
CA GLN A 64 -6.14 5.59 2.15
C GLN A 64 -7.46 5.21 2.80
N THR A 65 -7.56 4.03 3.41
CA THR A 65 -8.83 3.63 4.02
C THR A 65 -8.73 2.69 5.19
N GLY A 66 -9.62 2.87 6.17
CA GLY A 66 -9.94 1.85 7.18
C GLY A 66 -10.98 0.85 6.69
N TYR A 67 -11.11 -0.31 7.34
CA TYR A 67 -12.13 -1.30 6.98
C TYR A 67 -13.51 -0.85 7.48
N SER A 68 -14.43 -0.58 6.55
CA SER A 68 -15.82 -0.19 6.81
C SER A 68 -16.84 -1.28 6.46
N GLY A 69 -16.37 -2.48 6.10
CA GLY A 69 -17.21 -3.62 5.69
C GLY A 69 -16.83 -4.13 4.30
N GLU A 70 -17.50 -5.22 3.87
CA GLU A 70 -17.15 -5.97 2.65
C GLU A 70 -17.09 -5.10 1.39
N LYS A 71 -17.99 -4.11 1.27
CA LYS A 71 -18.00 -3.15 0.15
C LYS A 71 -16.70 -2.34 0.02
N CYS A 72 -16.00 -2.10 1.13
CA CYS A 72 -14.70 -1.43 1.12
C CYS A 72 -13.62 -2.32 0.48
N ALA A 73 -13.60 -3.60 0.86
CA ALA A 73 -12.70 -4.59 0.28
C ALA A 73 -12.98 -4.76 -1.23
N GLU A 74 -14.25 -4.90 -1.62
CA GLU A 74 -14.64 -4.96 -3.04
C GLU A 74 -14.23 -3.71 -3.83
N PHE A 75 -14.33 -2.52 -3.21
CA PHE A 75 -13.90 -1.28 -3.83
C PHE A 75 -12.39 -1.29 -4.11
N ILE A 76 -11.57 -1.62 -3.10
CA ILE A 76 -10.11 -1.73 -3.26
C ILE A 76 -9.76 -2.76 -4.35
N GLU A 77 -10.40 -3.92 -4.32
CA GLU A 77 -10.22 -4.98 -5.33
C GLU A 77 -10.48 -4.48 -6.75
N ARG A 78 -11.58 -3.74 -6.95
CA ARG A 78 -11.89 -3.14 -8.25
C ARG A 78 -10.85 -2.11 -8.67
N GLN A 79 -10.37 -1.27 -7.75
CA GLN A 79 -9.35 -0.26 -8.06
C GLN A 79 -8.00 -0.89 -8.42
N ILE A 80 -7.61 -1.97 -7.72
CA ILE A 80 -6.44 -2.78 -8.08
C ILE A 80 -6.62 -3.41 -9.46
N ALA A 81 -7.79 -4.00 -9.74
CA ALA A 81 -8.10 -4.61 -11.03
C ALA A 81 -8.14 -3.60 -12.19
N CYS A 82 -8.49 -2.34 -11.94
CA CYS A 82 -8.38 -1.26 -12.93
C CYS A 82 -6.92 -0.96 -13.31
N GLY A 83 -5.97 -1.24 -12.42
CA GLY A 83 -4.53 -1.16 -12.69
C GLY A 83 -3.93 0.24 -12.58
N ASP A 84 -4.71 1.29 -12.35
CA ASP A 84 -4.20 2.67 -12.20
C ASP A 84 -3.81 3.01 -10.76
N LEU A 85 -4.15 2.17 -9.78
CA LEU A 85 -3.78 2.38 -8.39
C LEU A 85 -2.26 2.34 -8.22
N ARG A 86 -1.74 3.32 -7.48
CA ARG A 86 -0.30 3.51 -7.21
C ARG A 86 0.03 3.47 -5.73
N TYR A 87 -0.82 4.07 -4.89
CA TYR A 87 -0.62 4.17 -3.45
C TYR A 87 -1.82 3.58 -2.72
N LEU A 88 -1.56 2.64 -1.81
CA LEU A 88 -2.57 2.04 -0.96
C LEU A 88 -2.09 2.06 0.49
N CYS A 89 -2.79 2.80 1.34
CA CYS A 89 -2.57 2.83 2.77
C CYS A 89 -3.82 2.26 3.46
N LEU A 90 -3.68 1.12 4.11
CA LEU A 90 -4.76 0.55 4.91
C LEU A 90 -4.61 1.03 6.36
N LEU A 91 -5.71 1.53 6.92
CA LEU A 91 -5.74 2.07 8.28
C LEU A 91 -6.36 1.06 9.26
N SER A 92 -6.00 1.20 10.53
CA SER A 92 -6.65 0.47 11.62
C SER A 92 -8.15 0.78 11.63
N SER A 93 -8.94 -0.21 11.95
CA SER A 93 -10.38 -0.10 12.13
C SER A 93 -10.82 -0.97 13.29
N ALA A 94 -12.01 -0.68 13.85
CA ALA A 94 -12.59 -1.50 14.90
C ALA A 94 -12.87 -2.96 14.48
N LYS A 95 -12.80 -3.25 13.18
CA LYS A 95 -12.96 -4.57 12.58
C LYS A 95 -11.69 -4.92 11.81
N ASP A 96 -11.30 -6.19 11.87
CA ASP A 96 -10.16 -6.71 11.10
C ASP A 96 -10.47 -6.74 9.60
N TRP A 97 -9.44 -6.54 8.79
CA TRP A 97 -9.53 -6.75 7.36
C TRP A 97 -9.73 -8.24 7.05
N PRO A 98 -10.57 -8.61 6.08
CA PRO A 98 -10.76 -10.00 5.72
C PRO A 98 -9.50 -10.58 5.08
N GLU A 99 -9.16 -11.84 5.37
CA GLU A 99 -8.01 -12.56 4.77
C GLU A 99 -8.03 -12.55 3.23
N SER A 100 -9.21 -12.45 2.62
CA SER A 100 -9.37 -12.37 1.16
C SER A 100 -8.62 -11.18 0.56
N ILE A 101 -8.46 -10.07 1.30
CA ILE A 101 -7.76 -8.89 0.79
C ILE A 101 -6.29 -9.17 0.49
N LYS A 102 -5.69 -10.20 1.12
CA LYS A 102 -4.29 -10.57 0.92
C LYS A 102 -4.00 -10.94 -0.54
N ALA A 103 -4.91 -11.65 -1.19
CA ALA A 103 -4.77 -11.97 -2.61
C ALA A 103 -4.80 -10.72 -3.51
N SER A 104 -5.61 -9.74 -3.11
CA SER A 104 -5.75 -8.44 -3.77
C SER A 104 -4.49 -7.59 -3.58
N LEU A 105 -3.94 -7.55 -2.36
CA LEU A 105 -2.66 -6.90 -2.07
C LEU A 105 -1.51 -7.53 -2.88
N MET A 106 -1.47 -8.85 -3.00
CA MET A 106 -0.50 -9.52 -3.88
C MET A 106 -0.67 -9.13 -5.35
N SER A 107 -1.90 -8.98 -5.84
CA SER A 107 -2.15 -8.48 -7.20
C SER A 107 -1.69 -7.03 -7.35
N PHE A 108 -1.89 -6.20 -6.32
CA PHE A 108 -1.42 -4.82 -6.29
C PHE A 108 0.12 -4.73 -6.34
N LEU A 109 0.83 -5.54 -5.55
CA LEU A 109 2.31 -5.61 -5.60
C LEU A 109 2.85 -6.05 -6.97
N LYS A 110 2.04 -6.77 -7.76
CA LYS A 110 2.38 -7.18 -9.14
C LYS A 110 1.98 -6.14 -10.20
N SER A 111 1.22 -5.11 -9.82
CA SER A 111 0.76 -4.07 -10.75
C SER A 111 1.93 -3.24 -11.27
N PRO A 112 2.01 -2.94 -12.58
CA PRO A 112 3.06 -2.08 -13.14
C PRO A 112 3.07 -0.67 -12.54
N ASN A 113 1.93 -0.22 -12.00
CA ASN A 113 1.79 1.11 -11.39
C ASN A 113 2.04 1.14 -9.89
N PHE A 114 2.30 0.00 -9.25
CA PHE A 114 2.62 -0.07 -7.82
C PHE A 114 3.74 0.92 -7.45
N ALA A 115 3.47 1.74 -6.43
CA ALA A 115 4.44 2.65 -5.85
C ALA A 115 4.50 2.52 -4.32
N ASN A 116 3.38 2.37 -3.64
CA ASN A 116 3.36 2.30 -2.17
C ASN A 116 2.26 1.37 -1.65
N LEU A 117 2.62 0.46 -0.73
CA LEU A 117 1.69 -0.25 0.13
C LEU A 117 2.09 -0.06 1.60
N ASP A 118 1.24 0.59 2.38
CA ASP A 118 1.43 0.81 3.81
C ASP A 118 0.37 0.04 4.62
N LEU A 119 0.85 -0.91 5.42
CA LEU A 119 0.10 -1.76 6.33
C LEU A 119 0.48 -1.50 7.81
N THR A 120 1.28 -0.47 8.11
CA THR A 120 1.79 -0.20 9.46
C THR A 120 0.68 0.02 10.49
N MET A 121 -0.45 0.54 10.04
CA MET A 121 -1.59 0.85 10.89
C MET A 121 -2.61 -0.30 10.96
N VAL A 122 -2.39 -1.43 10.30
CA VAL A 122 -3.37 -2.52 10.27
C VAL A 122 -2.98 -3.65 11.22
N ASP A 123 -3.94 -4.10 12.03
CA ASP A 123 -3.83 -5.34 12.78
C ASP A 123 -4.34 -6.52 11.94
N GLY A 124 -3.69 -7.67 12.06
CA GLY A 124 -4.02 -8.90 11.32
C GLY A 124 -3.37 -9.00 9.93
N LEU A 125 -3.09 -7.88 9.25
CA LEU A 125 -2.30 -7.89 8.02
C LEU A 125 -0.80 -7.77 8.32
N THR A 126 -0.01 -8.57 7.61
CA THR A 126 1.44 -8.63 7.76
C THR A 126 2.13 -8.65 6.41
N VAL A 127 3.39 -8.21 6.38
CA VAL A 127 4.30 -8.37 5.25
C VAL A 127 4.94 -9.75 5.39
N ASP A 128 4.59 -10.66 4.48
CA ASP A 128 5.16 -12.00 4.43
C ASP A 128 6.31 -12.12 3.43
N LEU A 129 6.89 -13.32 3.36
CA LEU A 129 8.01 -13.62 2.48
C LEU A 129 7.61 -13.50 1.00
N ASP A 130 6.40 -13.90 0.63
CA ASP A 130 5.91 -13.85 -0.75
C ASP A 130 5.80 -12.41 -1.26
N MET A 131 5.34 -11.49 -0.40
CA MET A 131 5.31 -10.06 -0.70
C MET A 131 6.72 -9.51 -0.93
N LEU A 132 7.68 -9.88 -0.07
CA LEU A 132 9.09 -9.51 -0.24
C LEU A 132 9.65 -10.06 -1.56
N ILE A 133 9.49 -11.36 -1.82
CA ILE A 133 9.96 -12.01 -3.06
C ILE A 133 9.38 -11.30 -4.28
N CYS A 134 8.08 -10.99 -4.26
CA CYS A 134 7.42 -10.27 -5.35
C CYS A 134 8.10 -8.92 -5.66
N ILE A 135 8.48 -8.13 -4.65
CA ILE A 135 9.18 -6.86 -4.85
C ILE A 135 10.60 -7.08 -5.35
N VAL A 136 11.33 -8.05 -4.80
CA VAL A 136 12.70 -8.36 -5.21
C VAL A 136 12.77 -8.85 -6.66
N GLU A 137 11.85 -9.72 -7.08
CA GLU A 137 11.76 -10.17 -8.47
C GLU A 137 11.53 -8.99 -9.43
N ARG A 138 10.61 -8.09 -9.09
CA ARG A 138 10.34 -6.89 -9.89
C ARG A 138 11.53 -5.95 -9.95
N PHE A 139 12.25 -5.78 -8.84
CA PHE A 139 13.48 -5.00 -8.80
C PHE A 139 14.49 -5.51 -9.82
N PHE A 140 14.73 -6.83 -9.86
CA PHE A 140 15.66 -7.46 -10.81
C PHE A 140 15.20 -7.42 -12.25
N ARG A 141 13.88 -7.43 -12.51
CA ARG A 141 13.32 -7.29 -13.87
C ARG A 141 13.40 -5.86 -14.42
N GLY A 142 13.58 -4.86 -13.57
CA GLY A 142 13.45 -3.46 -14.00
C GLY A 142 12.01 -2.95 -13.94
N ASP A 143 11.07 -3.73 -13.39
CA ASP A 143 9.64 -3.43 -13.40
C ASP A 143 9.21 -2.48 -12.28
N LEU A 144 10.12 -2.15 -11.35
CA LEU A 144 9.89 -1.12 -10.36
C LEU A 144 10.11 0.26 -10.99
N ARG A 145 9.09 1.12 -10.86
CA ARG A 145 9.05 2.41 -11.53
C ARG A 145 10.15 3.33 -11.01
N GLU A 146 10.90 3.90 -11.93
CA GLU A 146 11.80 5.02 -11.65
C GLU A 146 10.98 6.30 -11.51
N SER A 147 11.20 7.07 -10.45
CA SER A 147 10.63 8.41 -10.31
C SER A 147 11.75 9.34 -9.84
N THR A 148 11.45 10.59 -9.55
CA THR A 148 12.40 11.55 -8.95
C THR A 148 12.09 11.83 -7.47
N GLU A 149 11.03 11.23 -6.93
CA GLU A 149 10.58 11.38 -5.55
C GLU A 149 11.34 10.44 -4.59
N ARG A 150 11.58 10.85 -3.35
CA ARG A 150 12.56 10.19 -2.44
C ARG A 150 12.30 8.69 -2.10
N PHE A 151 11.12 8.14 -2.42
CA PHE A 151 10.76 6.73 -2.23
C PHE A 151 9.77 6.27 -3.32
N HIS A 152 10.23 5.58 -4.37
CA HIS A 152 9.37 5.22 -5.52
C HIS A 152 8.58 3.93 -5.33
N THR A 153 9.17 3.01 -4.59
CA THR A 153 8.60 1.70 -4.26
C THR A 153 8.76 1.57 -2.76
N PHE A 154 7.64 1.45 -2.06
CA PHE A 154 7.63 1.34 -0.61
C PHE A 154 6.61 0.29 -0.19
N LEU A 155 7.05 -0.69 0.60
CA LEU A 155 6.18 -1.65 1.26
C LEU A 155 6.53 -1.63 2.74
N SER A 156 5.55 -1.35 3.60
CA SER A 156 5.74 -1.36 5.04
C SER A 156 4.61 -2.03 5.78
N GLY A 157 4.94 -2.70 6.89
CA GLY A 157 3.97 -3.39 7.73
C GLY A 157 4.64 -4.29 8.76
N LYS A 158 3.84 -4.93 9.61
CA LYS A 158 4.36 -5.89 10.60
C LYS A 158 4.89 -7.10 9.85
N PRO A 159 6.10 -7.62 10.14
CA PRO A 159 6.59 -8.83 9.50
C PRO A 159 5.73 -10.01 9.95
N ALA A 160 5.39 -10.90 9.00
CA ALA A 160 4.71 -12.14 9.32
C ALA A 160 5.54 -13.03 10.26
N GLU A 161 4.86 -13.88 11.01
CA GLU A 161 5.53 -14.94 11.77
C GLU A 161 6.29 -15.90 10.83
N GLY A 162 7.23 -16.68 11.39
CA GLY A 162 8.01 -17.66 10.63
C GLY A 162 9.15 -17.01 9.84
N GLU A 163 9.14 -17.16 8.52
CA GLU A 163 10.30 -16.87 7.65
C GLU A 163 10.75 -15.40 7.72
N MET A 164 9.82 -14.45 7.81
CA MET A 164 10.17 -13.03 7.94
C MET A 164 10.83 -12.72 9.28
N LYS A 165 10.47 -13.43 10.36
CA LYS A 165 11.17 -13.32 11.65
C LYS A 165 12.52 -14.01 11.64
N ASP A 166 12.65 -15.14 10.95
CA ASP A 166 13.94 -15.81 10.79
C ASP A 166 14.89 -14.95 9.94
N LEU A 167 14.38 -14.26 8.91
CA LEU A 167 15.11 -13.25 8.14
C LEU A 167 15.59 -12.12 9.04
N HIS A 168 14.71 -11.55 9.87
CA HIS A 168 15.08 -10.52 10.85
C HIS A 168 16.16 -11.02 11.83
N ARG A 169 16.01 -12.24 12.37
CA ARG A 169 17.00 -12.84 13.29
C ARG A 169 18.36 -13.03 12.61
N ALA A 170 18.38 -13.51 11.37
CA ALA A 170 19.61 -13.67 10.60
C ALA A 170 20.30 -12.32 10.37
N MET A 171 19.54 -11.28 10.02
CA MET A 171 20.04 -9.91 9.86
C MET A 171 20.69 -9.38 11.15
N VAL A 172 20.00 -9.47 12.29
CA VAL A 172 20.48 -8.96 13.59
C VAL A 172 21.70 -9.73 14.10
N SER A 173 21.74 -11.05 13.86
CA SER A 173 22.84 -11.90 14.32
C SER A 173 24.06 -11.92 13.40
N GLY A 174 23.97 -11.31 12.21
CA GLY A 174 24.99 -11.48 11.15
C GLY A 174 25.08 -12.93 10.65
N GLY A 175 24.00 -13.69 10.80
CA GLY A 175 23.91 -15.09 10.38
C GLY A 175 23.75 -15.24 8.87
N THR A 176 23.69 -16.50 8.43
CA THR A 176 23.37 -16.81 7.03
C THR A 176 21.92 -16.47 6.75
N LEU A 177 21.68 -15.61 5.75
CA LEU A 177 20.33 -15.29 5.30
C LEU A 177 19.67 -16.54 4.72
N PRO A 178 18.35 -16.72 4.89
CA PRO A 178 17.63 -17.80 4.24
C PRO A 178 17.87 -17.74 2.73
N LEU A 179 18.13 -18.90 2.13
CA LEU A 179 18.32 -19.01 0.69
C LEU A 179 16.97 -18.76 0.01
N PHE A 180 16.87 -17.64 -0.69
CA PHE A 180 15.79 -17.42 -1.64
C PHE A 180 16.10 -18.25 -2.90
N VAL A 181 15.55 -19.45 -2.96
CA VAL A 181 15.91 -20.50 -3.94
C VAL A 181 15.80 -20.03 -5.40
N ASP A 182 15.03 -18.97 -5.66
CA ASP A 182 14.74 -18.49 -7.02
C ASP A 182 15.26 -17.07 -7.31
N LEU A 183 16.02 -16.45 -6.40
CA LEU A 183 16.54 -15.09 -6.65
C LEU A 183 17.90 -15.09 -7.36
N PRO A 184 18.09 -14.20 -8.36
CA PRO A 184 19.28 -14.20 -9.21
C PRO A 184 20.57 -13.79 -8.47
N GLU A 185 20.47 -13.02 -7.39
CA GLU A 185 21.61 -12.59 -6.58
C GLU A 185 21.34 -12.73 -5.08
N GLN A 186 22.40 -13.08 -4.35
CA GLN A 186 22.36 -13.14 -2.89
C GLN A 186 22.28 -11.73 -2.29
N PRO A 187 21.42 -11.51 -1.29
CA PRO A 187 21.36 -10.23 -0.59
C PRO A 187 22.67 -9.96 0.16
N LYS A 188 22.99 -8.68 0.34
CA LYS A 188 24.08 -8.21 1.22
C LYS A 188 23.49 -7.61 2.49
N ILE A 189 24.26 -7.64 3.58
CA ILE A 189 23.88 -7.00 4.84
C ILE A 189 24.79 -5.78 5.06
N GLU A 190 24.21 -4.60 5.28
CA GLU A 190 24.92 -3.38 5.66
C GLU A 190 24.10 -2.58 6.68
N ARG A 191 24.73 -2.15 7.79
CA ARG A 191 24.16 -1.20 8.76
C ARG A 191 22.70 -1.48 9.19
N ASN A 192 22.37 -2.75 9.42
CA ASN A 192 21.04 -3.24 9.80
C ASN A 192 19.98 -3.25 8.68
N ALA A 193 20.41 -3.19 7.43
CA ALA A 193 19.55 -3.43 6.28
C ALA A 193 20.09 -4.62 5.46
N ILE A 194 19.16 -5.37 4.88
CA ILE A 194 19.43 -6.29 3.79
C ILE A 194 19.25 -5.49 2.50
N PHE A 195 20.16 -5.63 1.55
CA PHE A 195 19.99 -4.98 0.26
C PHE A 195 20.41 -5.84 -0.93
N TRP A 196 19.77 -5.55 -2.06
CA TRP A 196 20.11 -6.08 -3.38
C TRP A 196 20.60 -4.96 -4.28
N THR A 197 21.47 -5.31 -5.21
CA THR A 197 22.00 -4.41 -6.22
C THR A 197 21.59 -4.91 -7.60
N ARG A 198 21.34 -4.01 -8.54
CA ARG A 198 21.22 -4.32 -9.97
C ARG A 198 22.14 -3.39 -10.77
N PRO A 199 22.38 -3.63 -12.07
CA PRO A 199 23.14 -2.69 -12.90
C PRO A 199 22.62 -1.26 -12.80
N GLY A 200 23.52 -0.29 -12.63
CA GLY A 200 23.19 1.11 -12.41
C GLY A 200 23.29 1.54 -10.94
N PRO A 201 22.69 2.68 -10.56
CA PRO A 201 22.75 3.20 -9.19
C PRO A 201 21.74 2.54 -8.24
N TYR A 202 20.87 1.66 -8.73
CA TYR A 202 19.69 1.23 -7.98
C TYR A 202 19.99 0.18 -6.91
N ARG A 203 19.37 0.37 -5.74
CA ARG A 203 19.43 -0.56 -4.61
C ARG A 203 18.03 -0.80 -4.08
N LEU A 204 17.73 -2.04 -3.71
CA LEU A 204 16.53 -2.38 -2.96
C LEU A 204 16.94 -2.71 -1.53
N TYR A 205 16.35 -2.05 -0.54
CA TYR A 205 16.61 -2.26 0.88
C TYR A 205 15.43 -2.93 1.56
N VAL A 206 15.74 -3.69 2.60
CA VAL A 206 14.81 -4.24 3.59
C VAL A 206 15.40 -3.94 4.96
N GLU A 207 14.69 -3.15 5.76
CA GLU A 207 15.07 -2.81 7.14
C GLU A 207 13.97 -3.20 8.11
N PHE A 208 14.37 -3.70 9.27
CA PHE A 208 13.47 -3.95 10.39
C PHE A 208 13.67 -2.84 11.41
N ASN A 209 12.66 -2.00 11.60
CA ASN A 209 12.77 -0.85 12.48
C ASN A 209 12.58 -1.26 13.96
N GLN A 210 12.94 -0.34 14.87
CA GLN A 210 12.92 -0.60 16.32
C GLN A 210 11.51 -0.85 16.88
N ILE A 211 10.47 -0.49 16.13
CA ILE A 211 9.06 -0.67 16.52
C ILE A 211 8.54 -2.03 16.02
N GLY A 212 9.38 -2.81 15.34
CA GLY A 212 9.07 -4.16 14.89
C GLY A 212 8.32 -4.20 13.56
N TYR A 213 8.38 -3.14 12.75
CA TYR A 213 7.91 -3.17 11.36
C TYR A 213 9.06 -3.53 10.42
N VAL A 214 8.70 -4.04 9.25
CA VAL A 214 9.62 -4.18 8.11
C VAL A 214 9.27 -3.11 7.08
N GLU A 215 10.31 -2.47 6.55
CA GLU A 215 10.22 -1.48 5.48
C GLU A 215 11.05 -1.98 4.30
N ILE A 216 10.49 -1.91 3.10
CA ILE A 216 11.12 -2.36 1.86
C ILE A 216 11.05 -1.19 0.87
N TRP A 217 12.20 -0.71 0.39
CA TRP A 217 12.22 0.42 -0.54
C TRP A 217 13.37 0.38 -1.55
N GLN A 218 13.15 1.03 -2.69
CA GLN A 218 14.18 1.24 -3.70
C GLN A 218 14.79 2.64 -3.58
N GLU A 219 16.12 2.72 -3.63
CA GLU A 219 16.95 3.93 -3.80
C GLU A 219 17.56 3.98 -5.21
#